data_AF-A0A165P532-F1
#
_entry.id   AF-A0A165P532-F1
#
_cell.length_a   1.000
_cell.length_b   1.000
_cell.length_c   1.000
_cell.angle_alpha   90.00
_cell.angle_beta   90.00
_cell.angle_gamma   90.00
#
_symmetry.space_group_name_H-M   'P 1'
#
loop_
_entity.id
_entity.type
_entity.pdbx_description
1 polymer ?
#
loop_
_entity_poly.entity_id
_entity_poly.type
_entity_poly.pdbx_seq_one_letter_code
_entity_poly.pdbx_strand_id
1 'polypeptide(L)'
;MLLALQPLKDDLYSAIIAETFRYIASGDLMKMWTANVDAKRRRRRPGQGGGTSAYNVFHTALSKVILKWKDVIAPHHPAIDLSMSVIDINRITTVLWDRVGKCGDLVDLCVRVAKERRSMLAAADELHC
;
A
#
# COMPACT_ATOMS: atom_id res chain seq x y z
N MET A 1 2.02 32.87 14.65
CA MET A 1 3.00 32.70 13.56
C MET A 1 3.00 31.23 13.15
N LEU A 2 2.19 30.82 12.17
CA LEU A 2 1.90 29.40 11.86
C LEU A 2 1.92 29.16 10.33
N LEU A 3 3.02 29.51 9.66
CA LEU A 3 3.14 29.39 8.20
C LEU A 3 4.33 28.52 7.72
N ALA A 4 5.07 27.86 8.62
CA ALA A 4 6.26 27.10 8.25
C ALA A 4 6.05 25.56 8.22
N LEU A 5 4.91 25.03 8.66
CA LEU A 5 4.69 23.57 8.78
C LEU A 5 4.02 22.93 7.55
N GLN A 6 3.40 23.71 6.67
CA GLN A 6 2.76 23.17 5.45
C GLN A 6 3.74 22.64 4.40
N PRO A 7 4.83 23.33 4.02
CA PRO A 7 5.75 22.82 3.01
C PRO A 7 6.42 21.49 3.43
N LEU A 8 6.83 21.37 4.71
CA LEU A 8 7.41 20.12 5.22
C LEU A 8 6.44 18.92 5.15
N LYS A 9 5.15 19.17 5.38
CA LYS A 9 4.12 18.12 5.35
C LYS A 9 3.85 17.66 3.90
N ASP A 10 3.88 18.58 2.96
CA ASP A 10 3.74 18.26 1.54
C ASP A 10 4.99 17.55 0.97
N ASP A 11 6.19 17.88 1.46
CA ASP A 11 7.43 17.18 1.11
C ASP A 11 7.43 15.73 1.61
N LEU A 12 7.01 15.50 2.87
CA LEU A 12 6.93 14.15 3.40
C LEU A 12 5.86 13.30 2.69
N TYR A 13 4.67 13.85 2.46
CA TYR A 13 3.62 13.11 1.75
C TYR A 13 4.01 12.80 0.30
N SER A 14 4.71 13.72 -0.37
CA SER A 14 5.27 13.48 -1.71
C SER A 14 6.34 12.39 -1.67
N ALA A 15 7.24 12.41 -0.67
CA ALA A 15 8.25 11.37 -0.48
C ALA A 15 7.63 9.98 -0.22
N ILE A 16 6.60 9.92 0.64
CA ILE A 16 5.86 8.69 0.94
C ILE A 16 5.14 8.17 -0.31
N ILE A 17 4.49 9.05 -1.09
CA ILE A 17 3.85 8.67 -2.36
C ILE A 17 4.89 8.14 -3.35
N ALA A 18 6.03 8.81 -3.50
CA ALA A 18 7.10 8.39 -4.41
C ALA A 18 7.73 7.05 -4.00
N GLU A 19 7.98 6.84 -2.70
CA GLU A 19 8.45 5.55 -2.18
C GLU A 19 7.41 4.45 -2.38
N THR A 20 6.12 4.76 -2.16
CA THR A 20 5.01 3.82 -2.39
C THR A 20 4.92 3.45 -3.86
N PHE A 21 5.04 4.41 -4.78
CA PHE A 21 5.12 4.15 -6.21
C PHE A 21 6.30 3.23 -6.55
N ARG A 22 7.50 3.55 -6.03
CA ARG A 22 8.71 2.73 -6.25
C ARG A 22 8.55 1.30 -5.72
N TYR A 23 7.90 1.12 -4.57
CA TYR A 23 7.63 -0.20 -4.00
C TYR A 23 6.61 -1.01 -4.82
N ILE A 24 5.59 -0.36 -5.37
CA ILE A 24 4.64 -1.04 -6.28
C ILE A 24 5.37 -1.41 -7.58
N ALA A 25 6.14 -0.50 -8.15
CA ALA A 25 6.86 -0.68 -9.40
C ALA A 25 7.97 -1.75 -9.32
N SER A 26 8.55 -2.00 -8.13
CA SER A 26 9.57 -3.05 -7.95
C SER A 26 9.02 -4.47 -8.10
N GLY A 27 7.70 -4.64 -8.07
CA GLY A 27 7.04 -5.95 -8.11
C GLY A 27 7.15 -6.73 -6.80
N ASP A 28 7.78 -6.17 -5.75
CA ASP A 28 7.93 -6.85 -4.47
C ASP A 28 6.59 -7.10 -3.78
N LEU A 29 5.62 -6.22 -4.02
CA LEU A 29 4.24 -6.40 -3.56
C LEU A 29 3.61 -7.67 -4.17
N MET A 30 3.82 -7.92 -5.46
CA MET A 30 3.34 -9.14 -6.12
C MET A 30 4.06 -10.38 -5.60
N LYS A 31 5.41 -10.35 -5.46
CA LYS A 31 6.19 -11.45 -4.89
C LYS A 31 5.68 -11.84 -3.49
N MET A 32 5.40 -10.84 -2.65
CA MET A 32 4.86 -11.06 -1.31
C MET A 32 3.47 -11.72 -1.36
N TRP A 33 2.58 -11.29 -2.26
CA TRP A 33 1.26 -11.92 -2.39
C TRP A 33 1.34 -13.34 -2.92
N THR A 34 2.19 -13.62 -3.90
CA THR A 34 2.42 -15.00 -4.39
C THR A 34 2.90 -15.90 -3.26
N ALA A 35 3.91 -15.47 -2.50
CA ALA A 35 4.42 -16.25 -1.36
C ALA A 35 3.33 -16.50 -0.28
N ASN A 36 2.44 -15.53 -0.05
CA ASN A 36 1.32 -15.69 0.88
C ASN A 36 0.26 -16.67 0.37
N VAL A 37 -0.04 -16.66 -0.93
CA VAL A 37 -0.94 -17.64 -1.55
C VAL A 37 -0.34 -19.04 -1.43
N ASP A 38 0.95 -19.20 -1.74
CA ASP A 38 1.66 -20.48 -1.60
C ASP A 38 1.68 -20.98 -0.15
N ALA A 39 1.95 -20.09 0.81
CA ALA A 39 1.93 -20.43 2.23
C ALA A 39 0.53 -20.82 2.72
N LYS A 40 -0.52 -20.17 2.22
CA LYS A 40 -1.92 -20.53 2.52
C LYS A 40 -2.30 -21.87 1.91
N ARG A 41 -1.88 -22.15 0.68
CA ARG A 41 -2.07 -23.44 0.01
C ARG A 41 -1.49 -24.57 0.85
N ARG A 42 -0.26 -24.40 1.37
CA ARG A 42 0.37 -25.37 2.28
C ARG A 42 -0.42 -25.59 3.57
N ARG A 43 -1.17 -24.59 4.05
CA ARG A 43 -1.94 -24.63 5.31
C ARG A 43 -3.42 -25.00 5.14
N ARG A 44 -3.90 -25.28 3.92
CA ARG A 44 -5.31 -25.63 3.60
C ARG A 44 -6.36 -24.69 4.23
N ARG A 45 -6.06 -23.39 4.33
CA ARG A 45 -7.02 -22.40 4.85
C ARG A 45 -7.80 -21.76 3.70
N PRO A 46 -9.14 -21.67 3.77
CA PRO A 46 -9.93 -21.00 2.75
C PRO A 46 -9.53 -19.51 2.67
N GLY A 47 -9.41 -19.01 1.44
CA GLY A 47 -8.98 -17.64 1.19
C GLY A 47 -10.10 -16.64 1.46
N GLN A 48 -9.96 -15.79 2.48
CA GLN A 48 -10.62 -14.49 2.44
C GLN A 48 -9.89 -13.63 1.41
N GLY A 49 -10.54 -13.44 0.26
CA GLY A 49 -10.09 -12.59 -0.83
C GLY A 49 -9.99 -11.14 -0.37
N GLY A 50 -8.82 -10.74 0.14
CA GLY A 50 -8.52 -9.34 0.38
C GLY A 50 -8.64 -8.58 -0.95
N GLY A 51 -9.50 -7.55 -0.97
CA GLY A 51 -9.98 -6.92 -2.19
C GLY A 51 -8.89 -6.54 -3.19
N THR A 52 -9.23 -6.62 -4.47
CA THR A 52 -8.35 -6.44 -5.62
C THR A 52 -8.58 -5.11 -6.33
N SER A 53 -8.79 -4.04 -5.55
CA SER A 53 -8.93 -2.68 -6.07
C SER A 53 -7.57 -1.97 -6.14
N ALA A 54 -7.47 -0.96 -7.01
CA ALA A 54 -6.30 -0.07 -7.05
C ALA A 54 -6.04 0.61 -5.69
N TYR A 55 -7.11 1.00 -4.99
CA TYR A 55 -7.01 1.50 -3.61
C TYR A 55 -6.35 0.48 -2.68
N ASN A 56 -6.73 -0.81 -2.74
CA ASN A 56 -6.12 -1.83 -1.89
C ASN A 56 -4.64 -2.10 -2.22
N VAL A 57 -4.27 -1.99 -3.50
CA VAL A 57 -2.86 -2.06 -3.92
C VAL A 57 -2.08 -0.94 -3.26
N PHE A 58 -2.56 0.29 -3.42
CA PHE A 58 -1.93 1.48 -2.83
C PHE A 58 -1.88 1.39 -1.31
N HIS A 59 -3.01 1.09 -0.65
CA HIS A 59 -3.09 0.91 0.80
C HIS A 59 -2.07 -0.10 1.31
N THR A 60 -1.97 -1.27 0.67
CA THR A 60 -1.05 -2.33 1.11
C THR A 60 0.40 -1.89 0.96
N ALA A 61 0.75 -1.27 -0.17
CA ALA A 61 2.09 -0.76 -0.42
C ALA A 61 2.46 0.37 0.57
N LEU A 62 1.55 1.32 0.77
CA LEU A 62 1.71 2.44 1.68
C LEU A 62 1.92 1.96 3.12
N SER A 63 1.13 0.96 3.56
CA SER A 63 1.31 0.35 4.89
C SER A 63 2.74 -0.17 5.07
N LYS A 64 3.29 -0.85 4.05
CA LYS A 64 4.68 -1.36 4.10
C LYS A 64 5.71 -0.25 4.12
N VAL A 65 5.52 0.79 3.33
CA VAL A 65 6.40 1.96 3.31
C VAL A 65 6.40 2.66 4.65
N ILE A 66 5.23 2.97 5.21
CA ILE A 66 5.14 3.67 6.51
C ILE A 66 5.78 2.83 7.62
N LEU A 67 5.53 1.51 7.66
CA LEU A 67 6.17 0.63 8.65
C LEU A 67 7.70 0.60 8.51
N LYS A 68 8.22 0.60 7.28
CA LYS A 68 9.67 0.65 7.01
C LYS A 68 10.27 2.02 7.37
N TRP A 69 9.51 3.09 7.15
CA TRP A 69 9.93 4.48 7.33
C TRP A 69 9.53 5.05 8.69
N LYS A 70 9.08 4.21 9.63
CA LYS A 70 8.57 4.67 10.94
C LYS A 70 9.54 5.65 11.60
N ASP A 71 10.83 5.30 11.66
CA ASP A 71 11.84 6.10 12.37
C ASP A 71 12.19 7.39 11.61
N VAL A 72 11.91 7.44 10.30
CA VAL A 72 12.05 8.63 9.46
C VAL A 72 10.82 9.54 9.61
N ILE A 73 9.63 8.98 9.79
CA ILE A 73 8.37 9.73 9.89
C ILE A 73 8.19 10.32 11.31
N ALA A 74 8.62 9.61 12.35
CA ALA A 74 8.42 9.98 13.77
C ALA A 74 8.85 11.42 14.10
N PRO A 75 10.06 11.88 13.70
CA PRO A 75 10.54 13.22 14.06
C PRO A 75 9.78 14.34 13.35
N HIS A 76 9.22 14.06 12.17
CA HIS A 76 8.50 15.06 11.36
C HIS A 76 7.01 15.10 11.67
N HIS A 77 6.44 14.01 12.20
CA HIS A 77 5.06 13.92 12.64
C HIS A 77 4.93 13.18 13.97
N PRO A 78 5.29 13.83 15.09
CA PRO A 78 5.16 13.23 16.42
C PRO A 78 3.70 12.95 16.81
N ALA A 79 2.73 13.54 16.11
CA ALA A 79 1.30 13.27 16.27
C ALA A 79 0.84 11.98 15.55
N ILE A 80 1.65 11.46 14.62
CA ILE A 80 1.46 10.11 14.10
C ILE A 80 2.14 9.19 15.11
N ASP A 81 1.37 8.69 16.06
CA ASP A 81 1.86 7.63 16.95
C ASP A 81 2.19 6.41 16.08
N LEU A 82 3.47 6.07 15.96
CA LEU A 82 3.96 4.94 15.17
C LEU A 82 3.74 3.58 15.85
N SER A 83 3.06 3.57 17.00
CA SER A 83 2.27 2.43 17.45
C SER A 83 1.07 2.14 16.52
N MET A 84 0.87 2.97 15.49
CA MET A 84 -0.20 3.01 14.50
C MET A 84 -1.05 1.74 14.44
N SER A 85 -2.29 1.92 14.86
CA SER A 85 -3.33 0.96 14.58
C SER A 85 -3.61 0.91 13.07
N VAL A 86 -4.27 -0.17 12.61
CA VAL A 86 -4.78 -0.27 11.22
C VAL A 86 -5.67 0.93 10.86
N ILE A 87 -6.30 1.57 11.85
CA ILE A 87 -7.18 2.73 11.67
C ILE A 87 -6.36 3.96 11.24
N ASP A 88 -5.18 4.17 11.83
CA ASP A 88 -4.32 5.32 11.52
C ASP A 88 -3.75 5.23 10.11
N ILE A 89 -3.34 4.02 9.71
CA ILE A 89 -2.91 3.72 8.33
C ILE A 89 -4.02 4.00 7.34
N ASN A 90 -5.25 3.56 7.63
CA ASN A 90 -6.40 3.84 6.76
C ASN A 90 -6.64 5.34 6.62
N ARG A 91 -6.57 6.10 7.72
CA ARG A 91 -6.75 7.56 7.71
C ARG A 91 -5.72 8.26 6.83
N ILE A 92 -4.45 7.90 6.96
CA ILE A 92 -3.36 8.43 6.13
C ILE A 92 -3.57 8.01 4.66
N THR A 93 -3.95 6.76 4.44
CA THR A 93 -4.19 6.23 3.09
C THR A 93 -5.27 7.02 2.37
N THR A 94 -6.40 7.30 3.00
CA THR A 94 -7.48 8.11 2.38
C THR A 94 -6.96 9.48 1.95
N VAL A 95 -6.25 10.18 2.85
CA VAL A 95 -5.70 11.52 2.55
C VAL A 95 -4.70 11.48 1.40
N LEU A 96 -3.83 10.47 1.36
CA LEU A 96 -2.86 10.31 0.28
C LEU A 96 -3.51 9.85 -1.01
N TRP A 97 -4.52 8.98 -0.96
CA TRP A 97 -5.23 8.49 -2.13
C TRP A 97 -5.92 9.62 -2.91
N ASP A 98 -6.54 10.59 -2.21
CA ASP A 98 -7.13 11.77 -2.85
C ASP A 98 -6.09 12.63 -3.60
N ARG A 99 -4.84 12.64 -3.12
CA ARG A 99 -3.71 13.29 -3.80
C ARG A 99 -3.20 12.44 -4.97
N VAL A 100 -3.13 11.13 -4.78
CA VAL A 100 -2.75 10.16 -5.83
C VAL A 100 -3.73 10.16 -6.99
N GLY A 101 -5.02 10.43 -6.75
CA GLY A 101 -6.01 10.60 -7.82
C GLY A 101 -5.66 11.67 -8.86
N LYS A 102 -4.73 12.58 -8.53
CA LYS A 102 -4.19 13.60 -9.44
C LYS A 102 -2.94 13.14 -10.21
N CYS A 103 -2.36 11.99 -9.83
CA CYS A 103 -1.20 11.36 -10.45
C CYS A 103 -1.62 10.12 -11.25
N GLY A 104 -2.02 10.32 -12.51
CA GLY A 104 -2.54 9.26 -13.38
C GLY A 104 -1.65 8.01 -13.44
N ASP A 105 -0.33 8.18 -13.55
CA ASP A 105 0.63 7.07 -13.65
C ASP A 105 0.59 6.12 -12.45
N LEU A 106 0.42 6.66 -11.23
CA LEU A 106 0.35 5.85 -10.01
C LEU A 106 -0.99 5.12 -9.93
N VAL A 107 -2.09 5.77 -10.32
CA VAL A 107 -3.41 5.12 -10.39
C VAL A 107 -3.38 3.98 -11.40
N ASP A 108 -2.83 4.22 -12.59
CA ASP A 108 -2.71 3.21 -13.66
C ASP A 108 -1.84 2.03 -13.24
N LEU A 109 -0.72 2.30 -12.56
CA LEU A 109 0.12 1.25 -11.99
C LEU A 109 -0.65 0.42 -10.95
N CYS A 110 -1.39 1.07 -10.04
CA CYS A 110 -2.23 0.38 -9.06
C CYS A 110 -3.30 -0.48 -9.74
N VAL A 111 -3.93 0.01 -10.82
CA VAL A 111 -4.92 -0.74 -11.59
C VAL A 111 -4.31 -1.95 -12.29
N ARG A 112 -3.12 -1.82 -12.89
CA ARG A 112 -2.41 -2.96 -13.52
C ARG A 112 -2.10 -4.05 -12.49
N VAL A 113 -1.49 -3.68 -11.37
CA VAL A 113 -1.15 -4.63 -10.30
C VAL A 113 -2.41 -5.27 -9.69
N ALA A 114 -3.51 -4.51 -9.58
CA ALA A 114 -4.80 -5.05 -9.15
C ALA A 114 -5.35 -6.10 -10.12
N LYS A 115 -5.22 -5.89 -11.43
CA LYS A 115 -5.58 -6.87 -12.47
C LYS A 115 -4.71 -8.12 -12.37
N GLU A 116 -3.38 -7.96 -12.27
CA GLU A 116 -2.45 -9.08 -12.11
C GLU A 116 -2.76 -9.92 -10.87
N ARG A 117 -3.07 -9.26 -9.74
CA ARG A 117 -3.47 -9.96 -8.52
C ARG A 117 -4.76 -10.75 -8.70
N ARG A 118 -5.75 -10.23 -9.44
CA ARG A 118 -6.99 -10.98 -9.74
C ARG A 118 -6.69 -12.23 -10.56
N SER A 119 -5.89 -12.10 -11.62
CA SER A 119 -5.50 -13.25 -12.44
C SER A 119 -4.74 -14.30 -11.63
N MET A 120 -3.83 -13.87 -10.74
CA MET A 120 -3.11 -14.78 -9.84
C MET A 120 -4.05 -15.54 -8.90
N LEU A 121 -5.05 -14.86 -8.32
CA LEU A 121 -6.03 -15.52 -7.43
C LEU A 121 -6.93 -16.49 -8.21
N ALA A 122 -7.42 -16.09 -9.39
CA ALA A 122 -8.23 -16.97 -10.24
C ALA A 122 -7.46 -18.24 -10.66
N ALA A 123 -6.20 -18.11 -11.08
CA ALA A 123 -5.35 -19.25 -11.42
C ALA A 123 -5.09 -20.17 -10.21
N ALA A 124 -5.00 -19.60 -9.00
CA ALA A 124 -4.87 -20.39 -7.79
C ALA A 124 -6.15 -21.18 -7.48
N ASP A 125 -7.33 -20.62 -7.76
CA ASP A 125 -8.64 -21.26 -7.54
C ASP A 125 -8.94 -22.34 -8.61
N GLU A 126 -8.56 -22.13 -9.87
CA GLU A 126 -8.74 -23.12 -10.96
C GLU A 126 -7.93 -24.41 -10.76
N LEU A 127 -6.78 -24.34 -10.07
CA LEU A 127 -5.97 -25.51 -9.70
C LEU A 127 -6.62 -26.41 -8.63
N HIS A 128 -7.82 -26.05 -8.16
CA HIS A 128 -8.58 -26.76 -7.14
C HIS A 128 -9.91 -27.36 -7.64
N CYS A 129 -10.22 -27.24 -8.94
CA CYS A 129 -11.30 -28.00 -9.60
C CYS A 129 -10.80 -29.35 -10.12
#